data_AF-A0A7S1LD70-F1
#
_entry.id   AF-A0A7S1LD70-F1
#
_cell.length_a   1.000
_cell.length_b   1.000
_cell.length_c   1.000
_cell.angle_alpha   90.00
_cell.angle_beta   90.00
_cell.angle_gamma   90.00
#
_symmetry.space_group_name_H-M   'P 1'
#
loop_
_entity.id
_entity.type
_entity.pdbx_description
1 polymer ?
#
loop_
_entity_poly.entity_id
_entity_poly.type
_entity_poly.pdbx_seq_one_letter_code
_entity_poly.pdbx_strand_id
1 'polypeptide(L)'
;KVWLFSNENRHEEPVPVMAQHLRSVRQLADRAAAALDGLRPVEGLYTLEGAKVTSLDQVAHMQPLVVCKLGGDRWAGLPPGGRGLPDPMRAWLREHGATD
;
A
#
# COMPACT_ATOMS: atom_id res chain seq x y z
N LYS A 1 -7.91 -10.05 -1.39
CA LYS A 1 -6.49 -10.04 -0.99
C LYS A 1 -5.85 -8.76 -1.52
N VAL A 2 -4.98 -8.10 -0.77
CA VAL A 2 -4.23 -6.88 -1.14
C VAL A 2 -2.79 -7.04 -0.66
N TRP A 3 -1.85 -6.32 -1.25
CA TRP A 3 -0.46 -6.30 -0.79
C TRP A 3 -0.17 -4.98 -0.10
N LEU A 4 0.40 -5.02 1.10
CA LEU A 4 0.69 -3.85 1.91
C LEU A 4 2.19 -3.60 1.96
N PHE A 5 2.57 -2.33 1.80
CA PHE A 5 3.96 -1.89 1.77
C PHE A 5 4.17 -0.77 2.79
N SER A 6 5.31 -0.77 3.45
CA SER A 6 5.71 0.34 4.32
C SER A 6 6.33 1.47 3.50
N ASN A 7 5.83 2.70 3.66
CA ASN A 7 6.54 3.86 3.09
C ASN A 7 7.89 4.09 3.79
N GLU A 8 7.94 3.81 5.10
CA GLU A 8 9.12 4.01 5.96
C GLU A 8 10.24 3.00 5.66
N ASN A 9 9.88 1.82 5.13
CA ASN A 9 10.84 0.79 4.75
C ASN A 9 10.46 0.14 3.42
N ARG A 10 10.94 0.74 2.32
CA ARG A 10 10.65 0.29 0.94
C ARG A 10 11.32 -1.03 0.56
N HIS A 11 12.22 -1.52 1.40
CA HIS A 11 12.92 -2.79 1.20
C HIS A 11 12.27 -3.95 1.96
N GLU A 12 11.31 -3.66 2.84
CA GLU A 12 10.53 -4.69 3.53
C GLU A 12 9.70 -5.50 2.53
N GLU A 13 9.58 -6.81 2.77
CA GLU A 13 8.73 -7.65 1.95
C GLU A 13 7.26 -7.24 2.09
N PRO A 14 6.49 -7.18 0.98
CA PRO A 14 5.07 -6.92 1.08
C PRO A 14 4.32 -7.95 1.90
N VAL A 15 3.39 -7.46 2.72
CA VAL A 15 2.53 -8.33 3.51
C VAL A 15 1.17 -8.49 2.83
N PRO A 16 0.74 -9.73 2.50
CA PRO A 16 -0.58 -9.96 1.95
C PRO A 16 -1.65 -9.88 3.05
N VAL A 17 -2.70 -9.09 2.82
CA VAL A 17 -3.84 -8.99 3.73
C VAL A 17 -5.16 -9.29 3.01
N MET A 18 -6.06 -9.97 3.70
CA MET A 18 -7.39 -10.25 3.17
C MET A 18 -8.38 -9.13 3.54
N ALA A 19 -8.60 -8.20 2.62
CA ALA A 19 -9.50 -7.06 2.83
C ALA A 19 -11.00 -7.45 2.91
N GLN A 20 -11.41 -8.63 2.40
CA GLN A 20 -12.82 -9.03 2.28
C GLN A 20 -13.56 -9.19 3.63
N HIS A 21 -12.82 -9.32 4.73
CA HIS A 21 -13.38 -9.43 6.09
C HIS A 21 -13.40 -8.09 6.83
N LEU A 22 -12.91 -7.03 6.20
CA LEU A 22 -12.81 -5.71 6.80
C LEU A 22 -14.01 -4.87 6.37
N ARG A 23 -14.47 -4.01 7.28
CA ARG A 23 -15.63 -3.14 7.07
C ARG A 23 -15.25 -1.69 6.81
N SER A 24 -13.99 -1.33 6.99
CA SER A 24 -13.51 0.03 6.75
C SER A 24 -12.04 0.08 6.38
N VAL A 25 -11.65 1.18 5.73
CA VAL A 25 -10.24 1.51 5.45
C VAL A 25 -9.44 1.61 6.75
N ARG A 26 -10.06 2.09 7.84
CA ARG A 26 -9.39 2.15 9.15
C ARG A 26 -8.99 0.77 9.67
N GLN A 27 -9.87 -0.23 9.55
CA GLN A 27 -9.53 -1.60 9.94
C GLN A 27 -8.43 -2.18 9.06
N LEU A 28 -8.40 -1.84 7.76
CA LEU A 28 -7.29 -2.21 6.87
C LEU A 28 -5.98 -1.57 7.31
N ALA A 29 -6.01 -0.29 7.69
CA ALA A 29 -4.84 0.43 8.21
C ALA A 29 -4.34 -0.16 9.53
N ASP A 30 -5.24 -0.49 10.46
CA ASP A 30 -4.86 -1.08 11.76
C ASP A 30 -4.29 -2.50 11.57
N ARG A 31 -4.81 -3.28 10.61
CA ARG A 31 -4.24 -4.56 10.21
C ARG A 31 -2.87 -4.40 9.56
N ALA A 32 -2.72 -3.40 8.69
CA ALA A 32 -1.44 -3.05 8.09
C ALA A 32 -0.39 -2.75 9.15
N ALA A 33 -0.74 -1.90 10.12
CA ALA A 33 0.12 -1.49 11.22
C ALA A 33 0.47 -2.59 12.22
N ALA A 34 -0.30 -3.69 12.22
CA ALA A 34 0.01 -4.88 13.01
C ALA A 34 0.89 -5.86 12.24
N ALA A 35 0.80 -5.84 10.91
CA ALA A 35 1.49 -6.75 10.01
C ALA A 35 2.87 -6.24 9.59
N LEU A 36 3.01 -4.91 9.48
CA LEU A 36 4.25 -4.22 9.21
C LEU A 36 4.78 -3.63 10.52
N ASP A 37 6.01 -3.98 10.89
CA ASP A 37 6.58 -3.60 12.19
C ASP A 37 6.85 -2.08 12.27
N GLY A 38 6.66 -1.48 13.44
CA GLY A 38 6.99 -0.06 13.69
C GLY A 38 6.12 1.02 13.01
N LEU A 39 5.06 0.64 12.27
CA LEU A 39 4.23 1.55 11.48
C LEU A 39 3.11 2.28 12.22
N ARG A 40 3.07 2.20 13.55
CA ARG A 40 2.07 2.91 14.38
C ARG A 40 2.56 4.29 14.83
N PRO A 41 1.72 5.32 14.80
CA PRO A 41 0.34 5.36 14.26
C PRO A 41 0.31 5.50 12.72
N VAL A 42 -0.71 4.93 12.06
CA VAL A 42 -0.90 5.05 10.59
C VAL A 42 -1.68 6.31 10.23
N GLU A 43 -1.19 7.05 9.24
CA GLU A 43 -1.79 8.26 8.65
C GLU A 43 -2.81 7.92 7.56
N GLY A 44 -2.50 6.91 6.76
CA GLY A 44 -3.35 6.49 5.66
C GLY A 44 -2.78 5.36 4.84
N LEU A 45 -3.63 4.86 3.94
CA LEU A 45 -3.29 3.94 2.86
C LEU A 45 -3.34 4.72 1.55
N TYR A 46 -2.40 4.44 0.67
CA TYR A 46 -2.27 5.11 -0.62
C TYR A 46 -2.08 4.09 -1.73
N THR A 47 -2.52 4.43 -2.94
CA THR A 47 -2.18 3.67 -4.15
C THR A 47 -0.74 3.95 -4.56
N LEU A 48 -0.23 3.21 -5.55
CA LEU A 48 1.12 3.43 -6.07
C LEU A 48 1.29 4.77 -6.77
N GLU A 49 0.19 5.32 -7.26
CA GLU A 49 0.10 6.60 -7.94
C GLU A 49 0.01 7.77 -6.95
N GLY A 50 -0.04 7.50 -5.64
CA GLY A 50 -0.09 8.53 -4.60
C GLY A 50 -1.50 8.96 -4.20
N ALA A 51 -2.56 8.33 -4.75
CA ALA A 51 -3.93 8.62 -4.35
C ALA A 51 -4.24 8.01 -2.98
N LYS A 52 -4.83 8.80 -2.07
CA LYS A 52 -5.25 8.30 -0.76
C LYS A 52 -6.48 7.40 -0.90
N VAL A 53 -6.43 6.22 -0.31
CA VAL A 53 -7.57 5.29 -0.25
C VAL A 53 -8.54 5.78 0.82
N THR A 54 -9.78 6.05 0.43
CA THR A 54 -10.84 6.56 1.32
C THR A 54 -12.02 5.60 1.44
N SER A 55 -12.18 4.65 0.51
CA SER A 55 -13.16 3.56 0.58
C SER A 55 -12.51 2.22 0.25
N LEU A 56 -13.05 1.13 0.81
CA LEU A 56 -12.65 -0.23 0.43
C LEU A 56 -13.07 -0.58 -1.01
N ASP A 57 -14.08 0.09 -1.57
CA ASP A 57 -14.53 -0.13 -2.95
C ASP A 57 -13.48 0.30 -3.98
N GLN A 58 -12.55 1.17 -3.59
CA GLN A 58 -11.42 1.59 -4.42
C GLN A 58 -10.30 0.52 -4.47
N VAL A 59 -10.41 -0.51 -3.63
CA VAL A 59 -9.34 -1.49 -3.42
C VAL A 59 -9.62 -2.75 -4.22
N ALA A 60 -8.86 -2.94 -5.28
CA ALA A 60 -8.96 -4.11 -6.15
C ALA A 60 -8.24 -5.34 -5.57
N HIS A 61 -8.63 -6.52 -6.08
CA HIS A 61 -7.94 -7.76 -5.75
C HIS A 61 -6.47 -7.69 -6.17
N MET A 62 -5.58 -8.14 -5.28
CA MET A 62 -4.13 -8.12 -5.44
C MET A 62 -3.52 -6.72 -5.64
N GLN A 63 -4.28 -5.65 -5.38
CA GLN A 63 -3.77 -4.30 -5.49
C GLN A 63 -2.69 -4.04 -4.43
N PRO A 64 -1.54 -3.46 -4.83
CA PRO A 64 -0.53 -2.97 -3.92
C PRO A 64 -0.94 -1.62 -3.33
N LEU A 65 -0.86 -1.51 -2.00
CA LEU A 65 -1.17 -0.31 -1.24
C LEU A 65 0.00 0.06 -0.33
N VAL A 66 0.31 1.35 -0.27
CA VAL A 66 1.37 1.91 0.55
C VAL A 66 0.78 2.44 1.85
N VAL A 67 1.39 2.06 2.96
CA VAL A 67 0.99 2.41 4.33
C VAL A 67 1.93 3.51 4.81
N CYS A 68 1.37 4.66 5.15
CA CYS A 68 2.16 5.79 5.64
C CYS A 68 1.97 5.98 7.14
N LYS A 69 3.06 6.24 7.85
CA LYS A 69 3.04 6.58 9.27
C LYS A 69 2.64 8.04 9.46
N LEU A 70 1.90 8.33 10.53
CA LEU A 70 1.59 9.70 10.92
C LEU A 70 2.88 10.37 11.43
N GLY A 71 3.23 11.48 10.78
CA GLY A 71 4.49 12.20 11.01
C GLY A 71 5.71 11.58 10.32
N GLY A 72 5.51 10.52 9.52
CA GLY A 72 6.54 9.94 8.66
C GLY A 72 6.64 10.62 7.29
N ASP A 73 7.31 9.95 6.36
CA ASP A 73 7.50 10.47 5.01
C ASP A 73 6.16 10.57 4.27
N ARG A 74 6.00 11.63 3.46
CA ARG A 74 4.83 11.77 2.59
C ARG A 74 4.98 10.87 1.37
N TRP A 75 3.93 10.12 1.07
CA TRP A 75 3.84 9.37 -0.18
C TRP A 75 3.23 10.23 -1.28
N ALA A 76 3.98 10.44 -2.35
CA ALA A 76 3.55 11.20 -3.53
C ALA A 76 3.43 10.32 -4.79
N GLY A 77 3.46 9.00 -4.61
CA GLY A 77 3.51 8.03 -5.69
C GLY A 77 4.92 7.57 -6.04
N LEU A 78 4.98 6.64 -6.99
CA LEU A 78 6.24 6.06 -7.44
C LEU A 78 7.06 7.03 -8.29
N PRO A 79 8.40 6.98 -8.17
CA PRO A 79 9.26 7.67 -9.11
C PRO A 79 9.11 7.08 -10.52
N PRO A 80 9.35 7.88 -11.57
CA PRO A 80 9.32 7.42 -12.96
C PRO A 80 10.17 6.16 -13.16
N GLY A 81 9.58 5.14 -13.80
CA GLY A 81 10.24 3.86 -14.06
C GLY A 81 10.22 2.85 -12.91
N GLY A 82 9.51 3.13 -11.79
CA GLY A 82 9.24 2.13 -10.75
C GLY A 82 10.49 1.53 -10.10
N ARG A 83 11.60 2.28 -10.06
CA ARG A 83 12.85 1.81 -9.44
C ARG A 83 12.65 1.57 -7.94
N GLY A 84 13.17 0.45 -7.45
CA GLY A 84 13.12 0.07 -6.03
C GLY A 84 11.87 -0.71 -5.61
N LEU A 85 11.03 -1.14 -6.56
CA LEU A 85 9.82 -1.90 -6.27
C LEU A 85 10.06 -3.39 -6.06
N PRO A 86 9.47 -4.00 -5.02
CA PRO A 86 9.37 -5.45 -4.87
C PRO A 86 8.68 -6.13 -6.07
N ASP A 87 9.01 -7.40 -6.32
CA ASP A 87 8.46 -8.18 -7.46
C ASP A 87 6.93 -8.18 -7.55
N PRO A 88 6.16 -8.31 -6.46
CA PRO A 88 4.70 -8.28 -6.52
C PRO A 88 4.12 -6.96 -7.05
N MET A 89 4.74 -5.82 -6.71
CA MET A 89 4.35 -4.52 -7.26
C MET A 89 4.69 -4.41 -8.75
N ARG A 90 5.88 -4.89 -9.15
CA ARG A 90 6.28 -4.92 -10.55
C ARG A 90 5.40 -5.84 -11.39
N ALA A 91 4.92 -6.95 -10.83
CA ALA A 91 3.94 -7.80 -11.48
C ALA A 91 2.60 -7.07 -11.66
N TRP A 92 2.06 -6.48 -10.59
CA TRP A 92 0.79 -5.76 -10.65
C TRP A 92 0.82 -4.57 -11.63
N LEU A 93 1.88 -3.76 -11.61
CA LEU A 93 2.06 -2.64 -12.54
C LEU A 93 2.17 -3.08 -14.01
N ARG A 94 2.77 -4.24 -14.29
CA ARG A 94 2.82 -4.78 -15.65
C ARG A 94 1.45 -5.22 -16.15
N GLU A 95 0.62 -5.75 -15.26
CA GLU A 95 -0.72 -6.26 -15.59
C GLU A 95 -1.78 -5.15 -15.64
N HIS A 96 -1.64 -4.10 -14.82
CA HIS A 96 -2.68 -3.08 -14.61
C HIS A 96 -2.25 -1.66 -15.00
N GLY A 97 -0.98 -1.50 -15.40
CA GLY A 97 -0.46 -0.32 -16.10
C GLY A 97 -0.69 1.02 -15.40
N ALA A 98 0.32 1.50 -14.67
CA ALA A 98 0.62 2.93 -14.71
C ALA A 98 1.44 3.19 -15.98
N THR A 99 0.81 3.03 -17.15
CA THR A 99 1.32 3.48 -18.44
C THR A 99 1.06 4.98 -18.55
N ASP A 100 2.12 5.78 -18.42
CA ASP A 100 2.60 6.65 -19.51
C ASP A 100 4.10 6.93 -19.34
#